data_AF-A0A8T5AA53-F1
#
_entry.id   AF-A0A8T5AA53-F1
#
_cell.length_a   1.000
_cell.length_b   1.000
_cell.length_c   1.000
_cell.angle_alpha   90.00
_cell.angle_beta   90.00
_cell.angle_gamma   90.00
#
_symmetry.space_group_name_H-M   'P 1'
#
loop_
_entity.id
_entity.type
_entity.pdbx_description
1 polymer ?
#
loop_
_entity_poly.entity_id
_entity_poly.type
_entity_poly.pdbx_seq_one_letter_code
_entity_poly.pdbx_strand_id
1 'polypeptide(L)' 'MKAYLAVTVDSKLYRKIEALRGREKRSTFVEYLLWLGIEEHIKRPREPKGSQMKRSGI' A
#
# COMPACT_ATOMS: atom_id res chain seq x y z
N MET A 1 -8.94 17.83 9.54
CA MET A 1 -8.59 18.26 8.16
C MET A 1 -8.45 17.03 7.28
N LYS A 2 -8.84 17.09 6.00
CA LYS A 2 -8.59 16.02 5.02
C LYS A 2 -7.48 16.44 4.07
N ALA A 3 -6.63 15.49 3.68
CA ALA A 3 -5.60 15.68 2.67
C ALA A 3 -5.86 14.76 1.47
N TYR A 4 -5.44 15.18 0.28
CA TYR A 4 -5.50 14.38 -0.93
C TYR A 4 -4.12 13.82 -1.26
N LEU A 5 -4.09 12.54 -1.63
CA LEU A 5 -2.88 11.83 -2.04
C LEU A 5 -3.17 11.07 -3.33
N ALA A 6 -2.43 11.38 -4.39
CA ALA A 6 -2.42 10.60 -5.62
C ALA A 6 -1.17 9.71 -5.64
N VAL A 7 -1.34 8.42 -5.89
CA VAL A 7 -0.24 7.45 -5.98
C VAL A 7 -0.37 6.62 -7.23
N THR A 8 0.78 6.28 -7.82
CA THR A 8 0.87 5.26 -8.85
C THR A 8 1.14 3.92 -8.15
N VAL A 9 0.30 2.92 -8.44
CA VAL A 9 0.42 1.58 -7.87
C VAL A 9 0.36 0.54 -8.97
N ASP A 10 0.91 -0.64 -8.69
CA ASP A 10 0.80 -1.77 -9.60
C ASP A 10 -0.67 -2.14 -9.87
N SER A 11 -0.99 -2.46 -11.11
CA SER A 11 -2.35 -2.77 -11.55
C SER A 11 -2.96 -3.98 -10.83
N LYS A 12 -2.16 -4.97 -10.43
CA LYS A 12 -2.61 -6.14 -9.68
C LYS A 12 -2.96 -5.76 -8.24
N LEU A 13 -2.14 -4.90 -7.62
CA LEU A 13 -2.44 -4.36 -6.29
C LEU A 13 -3.74 -3.57 -6.31
N TYR A 14 -3.94 -2.70 -7.31
CA TYR A 14 -5.19 -1.97 -7.48
C TYR A 14 -6.41 -2.90 -7.59
N ARG A 15 -6.34 -3.93 -8.44
CA ARG A 15 -7.42 -4.93 -8.58
C ARG A 15 -7.69 -5.67 -7.28
N LYS A 16 -6.65 -6.02 -6.53
CA LYS A 16 -6.78 -6.67 -5.22
C LYS A 16 -7.48 -5.77 -4.21
N ILE A 17 -7.13 -4.48 -4.16
CA ILE A 17 -7.79 -3.49 -3.30
C ILE A 17 -9.28 -3.36 -3.68
N GLU A 18 -9.60 -3.25 -4.97
CA GLU A 18 -10.99 -3.15 -5.44
C GLU A 18 -11.80 -4.41 -5.16
N ALA A 19 -11.20 -5.59 -5.25
CA ALA A 19 -11.87 -6.84 -4.91
C ALA A 19 -12.13 -6.95 -3.40
N LEU A 20 -11.16 -6.59 -2.56
CA LEU A 20 -11.26 -6.69 -1.11
C LEU A 20 -12.22 -5.65 -0.50
N ARG A 21 -12.28 -4.43 -1.05
CA ARG A 21 -13.16 -3.39 -0.50
C ARG A 21 -14.66 -3.72 -0.62
N GLY A 22 -15.03 -4.58 -1.58
CA GLY A 22 -16.42 -4.87 -1.91
C GLY A 22 -17.22 -3.60 -2.20
N ARG A 23 -18.21 -3.29 -1.34
CA ARG A 23 -19.09 -2.11 -1.49
C ARG A 23 -18.55 -0.84 -0.82
N GLU A 24 -17.46 -0.91 -0.06
CA GLU A 24 -16.92 0.24 0.66
C GLU A 24 -16.28 1.27 -0.29
N LYS A 25 -16.39 2.58 0.02
CA LYS A 25 -15.77 3.63 -0.78
C LYS A 25 -14.24 3.45 -0.80
N ARG A 26 -13.64 3.49 -2.00
CA ARG A 26 -12.18 3.32 -2.20
C ARG A 26 -11.34 4.15 -1.24
N SER A 27 -11.66 5.44 -1.07
CA SER A 27 -10.88 6.31 -0.18
C SER A 27 -10.91 5.83 1.27
N THR A 28 -12.07 5.39 1.77
CA THR A 28 -12.24 4.91 3.14
C THR A 28 -11.48 3.60 3.34
N PHE A 29 -11.64 2.67 2.41
CA PHE A 29 -10.94 1.38 2.49
C PHE A 29 -9.42 1.52 2.36
N VAL A 30 -8.94 2.37 1.44
CA VAL A 30 -7.50 2.65 1.29
C VAL A 30 -6.95 3.36 2.53
N GLU A 31 -7.69 4.30 3.12
CA GLU A 31 -7.30 4.95 4.38
C GLU A 31 -7.13 3.91 5.51
N TYR A 32 -8.06 2.97 5.64
CA TYR A 32 -7.95 1.86 6.59
C TYR A 32 -6.71 0.99 6.34
N LEU A 33 -6.45 0.60 5.09
CA LEU A 33 -5.26 -0.17 4.74
C LEU A 33 -3.95 0.57 5.03
N LEU A 34 -3.92 1.89 4.82
CA LEU A 34 -2.75 2.72 5.11
C LEU A 34 -2.47 2.76 6.62
N TRP A 35 -3.50 2.90 7.45
CA TRP A 35 -3.33 2.83 8.92
C TRP A 35 -2.76 1.49 9.36
N LEU A 36 -3.37 0.38 8.92
CA LEU A 36 -2.87 -0.96 9.21
C LEU A 36 -1.42 -1.16 8.75
N GLY A 37 -1.10 -0.71 7.54
CA GLY A 37 0.23 -0.83 6.96
C GLY A 37 1.29 -0.03 7.73
N ILE A 38 0.95 1.16 8.21
CA ILE A 38 1.84 1.99 9.03
C ILE A 38 2.11 1.32 10.38
N GLU A 39 1.07 0.87 11.08
CA GLU A 39 1.22 0.18 12.36
C GLU A 39 2.09 -1.07 12.22
N GLU A 40 1.81 -1.87 11.20
CA GLU A 40 2.57 -3.09 10.92
C GLU A 40 4.02 -2.77 10.53
N HIS A 41 4.25 -1.69 9.79
CA HIS A 41 5.59 -1.25 9.43
C HIS A 41 6.41 -0.81 10.65
N ILE A 42 5.78 -0.13 11.62
CA ILE A 42 6.42 0.33 12.85
C ILE A 42 6.75 -0.85 13.78
N LYS A 43 5.87 -1.85 13.87
CA LYS A 43 6.06 -3.04 14.73
C LYS A 43 7.22 -3.93 14.28
N ARG A 44 7.58 -3.90 13.01
CA ARG A 44 8.66 -4.73 12.46
C ARG A 44 10.02 -4.10 12.76
N PRO A 45 10.96 -4.82 13.43
CA PRO A 45 12.33 -4.34 13.54
C PRO A 45 12.89 -4.11 12.13
N ARG A 46 13.43 -2.92 11.91
CA ARG A 46 13.93 -2.49 10.59
C ARG A 46 15.05 -3.40 10.14
N GLU A 47 14.78 -4.32 9.22
CA GLU A 47 15.84 -4.77 8.32
C GLU A 47 16.17 -3.61 7.37
N PRO A 48 17.45 -3.22 7.25
CA PRO A 48 17.85 -2.13 6.36
C PRO A 48 17.45 -2.48 4.92
N LYS A 49 16.55 -1.68 4.33
CA LYS A 49 16.11 -1.82 2.94
C LYS A 49 17.23 -1.43 1.97
N GLY A 50 18.17 -2.34 1.73
CA GLY A 50 19.22 -2.23 0.71
C GLY A 50 19.07 -3.20 -0.48
N SER A 51 18.08 -4.12 -0.48
CA SER A 51 18.15 -5.31 -1.33
C SER A 51 17.03 -5.50 -2.35
N GLN A 52 16.11 -4.56 -2.53
CA GLN A 52 15.03 -4.66 -3.52
C GLN A 52 15.15 -3.61 -4.64
N MET A 53 16.33 -3.52 -5.24
CA MET A 53 16.49 -2.86 -6.55
C MET A 53 17.62 -3.49 -7.36
N LYS A 54 17.54 -4.81 -7.60
CA LYS A 54 18.28 -5.48 -8.68
C LYS A 54 17.52 -6.71 -9.16
N ARG A 55 16.50 -6.55 -10.02
CA ARG A 55 16.11 -7.55 -11.03
C ARG A 55 15.34 -6.90 -12.18
N SER A 56 16.10 -6.28 -13.07
CA SER A 56 15.83 -6.33 -14.51
C SER A 56 17.17 -6.12 -15.21
N GLY A 57 17.90 -7.22 -15.34
CA GLY A 57 18.86 -7.36 -16.41
C GLY A 57 18.13 -8.01 -17.58
N ILE A 58 18.06 -7.30 -18.70
CA ILE A 58 18.41 -7.77 -20.06
C ILE A 58 19.05 -6.55 -20.72
#